data_AF-A0A2V9D970-F1
#
_entry.id   AF-A0A2V9D970-F1
#
_cell.length_a   1.000
_cell.length_b   1.000
_cell.length_c   1.000
_cell.angle_alpha   90.00
_cell.angle_beta   90.00
_cell.angle_gamma   90.00
#
_symmetry.space_group_name_H-M   'P 1'
#
loop_
_entity.id
_entity.type
_entity.pdbx_description
1 polymer ?
#
loop_
_entity_poly.entity_id
_entity_poly.type
_entity_poly.pdbx_seq_one_letter_code
_entity_poly.pdbx_strand_id
1 'polypeptide(L)'
;MAEPTETSFGKAVKVLNFNEINEPGSYVMLSTGDLVRIPPEAVSPGHSPLITIHSRGITRVAQLSTNDGELITTLRHIAADNDIRTNF
;
A
#
# COMPACT_ATOMS: atom_id res chain seq x y z
N MET A 1 -17.04 -2.01 -27.62
CA MET A 1 -15.61 -1.69 -27.55
C MET A 1 -15.20 -1.98 -26.12
N ALA A 2 -14.52 -3.11 -25.88
CA ALA A 2 -14.04 -3.46 -24.55
C ALA A 2 -12.66 -2.83 -24.40
N GLU A 3 -12.51 -1.89 -23.47
CA GLU A 3 -11.24 -1.30 -23.12
C GLU A 3 -10.27 -2.40 -22.65
N PRO A 4 -9.01 -2.40 -23.12
CA PRO A 4 -8.05 -3.41 -22.72
C PRO A 4 -7.79 -3.28 -21.22
N THR A 5 -8.17 -4.31 -20.46
CA THR A 5 -7.76 -4.47 -19.07
C THR A 5 -6.24 -4.54 -19.07
N GLU A 6 -5.61 -3.44 -18.69
CA GLU A 6 -4.17 -3.31 -18.52
C GLU A 6 -3.76 -4.23 -17.37
N THR A 7 -3.54 -5.50 -17.69
CA THR A 7 -2.81 -6.42 -16.81
C THR A 7 -1.34 -5.99 -16.90
N SER A 8 -1.00 -4.94 -16.15
CA SER A 8 0.37 -4.47 -16.00
C SER A 8 1.16 -5.53 -15.22
N PHE A 9 1.87 -6.38 -15.95
CA PHE A 9 2.91 -7.25 -15.40
C PHE A 9 4.09 -6.38 -14.95
N GLY A 10 4.14 -6.09 -13.66
CA GLY A 10 5.10 -5.17 -13.03
C GLY A 10 4.45 -3.85 -12.62
N LYS A 11 3.48 -3.90 -11.71
CA LYS A 11 2.90 -2.68 -11.11
C LYS A 11 4.02 -1.97 -10.34
N ALA A 12 4.43 -0.80 -10.81
CA ALA A 12 5.43 0.02 -10.13
C ALA A 12 4.92 0.35 -8.72
N VAL A 13 5.56 -0.23 -7.71
CA VAL A 13 5.20 0.00 -6.31
C VAL A 13 5.77 1.34 -5.88
N LYS A 14 4.89 2.28 -5.51
CA LYS A 14 5.30 3.60 -5.00
C LYS A 14 5.82 3.42 -3.58
N VAL A 15 7.09 3.75 -3.35
CA VAL A 15 7.70 3.76 -2.02
C VAL A 15 7.67 5.18 -1.46
N LEU A 16 7.08 5.35 -0.29
CA LEU A 16 6.93 6.63 0.40
C LEU A 16 7.04 6.44 1.91
N ASN A 17 7.15 7.53 2.66
CA ASN A 17 7.04 7.44 4.11
C ASN A 17 5.57 7.27 4.51
N PHE A 18 5.32 6.57 5.62
CA PHE A 18 3.96 6.35 6.11
C PHE A 18 3.18 7.65 6.31
N ASN A 19 3.84 8.71 6.77
CA ASN A 19 3.21 10.01 7.00
C ASN A 19 2.92 10.80 5.71
N GLU A 20 3.41 10.33 4.55
CA GLU A 20 3.17 10.96 3.25
C GLU A 20 2.05 10.26 2.47
N ILE A 21 1.38 9.26 3.08
CA ILE A 21 0.27 8.56 2.45
C ILE A 21 -0.92 9.53 2.32
N ASN A 22 -1.22 9.90 1.08
CA ASN A 22 -2.34 10.76 0.70
C ASN A 22 -3.29 10.05 -0.27
N GLU A 23 -3.15 8.73 -0.43
CA GLU A 23 -4.00 7.93 -1.30
C GLU A 23 -4.50 6.69 -0.54
N PRO A 24 -5.77 6.31 -0.66
CA PRO A 24 -6.22 5.05 -0.10
C PRO A 24 -5.59 3.86 -0.82
N GLY A 25 -5.53 2.74 -0.10
CA GLY A 25 -5.05 1.49 -0.66
C GLY A 25 -4.41 0.54 0.34
N SER A 26 -3.82 -0.51 -0.22
CA SER A 26 -3.04 -1.51 0.49
C SER A 26 -1.55 -1.23 0.32
N TYR A 27 -0.88 -1.05 1.44
CA TYR A 27 0.52 -0.75 1.57
C TYR A 27 1.23 -1.84 2.36
N VAL A 28 2.51 -2.06 2.12
CA VAL A 28 3.35 -2.96 2.92
C VAL A 28 4.46 -2.16 3.59
N MET A 29 4.70 -2.39 4.88
CA MET A 29 5.83 -1.81 5.59
C MET A 29 7.11 -2.49 5.15
N LEU A 30 8.07 -1.74 4.60
CA LEU A 30 9.33 -2.31 4.12
C LEU A 30 10.23 -2.81 5.26
N SER A 31 10.05 -2.29 6.48
CA SER A 31 10.85 -2.67 7.65
C SER A 31 10.45 -4.02 8.24
N THR A 32 9.15 -4.30 8.29
CA THR A 32 8.60 -5.48 8.98
C THR A 32 7.92 -6.47 8.04
N GLY A 33 7.53 -6.01 6.84
CA GLY A 33 6.71 -6.76 5.90
C GLY A 33 5.24 -6.78 6.26
N ASP A 34 4.77 -5.99 7.24
CA ASP A 34 3.37 -5.98 7.65
C ASP A 34 2.47 -5.27 6.64
N LEU A 35 1.24 -5.77 6.49
CA LEU A 35 0.21 -5.15 5.67
C LEU A 35 -0.42 -3.97 6.40
N VAL A 36 -0.54 -2.87 5.68
CA VAL A 36 -1.22 -1.65 6.10
C VAL A 36 -2.34 -1.39 5.10
N ARG A 37 -3.58 -1.37 5.59
CA ARG A 37 -4.74 -0.98 4.78
C ARG A 37 -5.17 0.41 5.18
N ILE A 38 -5.20 1.31 4.20
CA ILE A 38 -5.59 2.70 4.37
C ILE A 38 -6.89 2.88 3.59
N PRO A 39 -8.03 2.97 4.27
CA PRO A 39 -9.30 3.11 3.59
C PRO A 39 -9.53 4.56 3.14
N PRO A 40 -10.40 4.82 2.15
CA PRO A 40 -10.63 6.15 1.55
C PRO A 40 -11.05 7.24 2.54
N GLU A 41 -11.82 6.87 3.58
CA GLU A 41 -12.22 7.77 4.66
C GLU A 41 -11.03 8.25 5.51
N ALA A 42 -9.95 7.48 5.60
CA ALA A 42 -8.76 7.85 6.37
C ALA A 42 -7.92 8.93 5.68
N VAL A 43 -8.14 9.15 4.38
CA VAL A 43 -7.35 10.04 3.51
C VAL A 43 -8.18 11.24 3.04
N SER A 44 -9.47 11.27 3.36
CA SER A 44 -10.39 12.32 2.90
C SER A 44 -10.03 13.70 3.48
N PRO A 45 -9.99 14.76 2.65
CA PRO A 45 -9.59 16.10 3.08
C PRO A 45 -10.56 16.64 4.13
N GLY A 46 -10.04 16.94 5.33
CA GLY A 46 -10.83 17.42 6.47
C GLY A 46 -10.94 16.42 7.62
N HIS A 47 -10.55 15.16 7.43
CA HIS A 47 -10.37 14.21 8.53
C HIS A 47 -8.92 14.22 9.00
N SER A 48 -8.72 14.27 10.32
CA SER A 48 -7.40 14.01 10.89
C SER A 48 -6.98 12.59 10.51
N PRO A 49 -5.71 12.35 10.12
CA PRO A 49 -5.26 11.01 9.74
C PRO A 49 -5.61 10.02 10.86
N LEU A 50 -6.43 9.02 10.54
CA LEU A 50 -7.03 8.14 11.54
C LEU A 50 -5.98 7.30 12.29
N ILE A 51 -4.80 7.11 11.68
CA ILE A 51 -3.71 6.31 12.22
C ILE A 51 -2.41 7.12 12.13
N THR A 52 -1.80 7.42 13.28
CA THR A 52 -0.47 8.04 13.37
C THR A 52 0.50 7.03 13.98
N ILE A 53 1.54 6.62 13.23
CA ILE A 53 2.56 5.69 13.72
C ILE A 53 3.79 6.47 14.14
N HIS A 54 4.01 6.57 15.46
CA HIS A 54 5.24 7.11 16.02
C HIS A 54 6.29 6.00 16.14
N SER A 55 7.20 5.93 15.18
CA SER A 55 8.36 5.03 15.22
C SER A 55 9.64 5.84 15.49
N ARG A 56 10.61 5.23 16.16
CA ARG A 56 11.95 5.81 16.34
C ARG A 56 12.77 5.85 15.04
N GLY A 57 12.34 5.10 14.01
CA GLY A 57 12.97 5.05 12.70
C GLY A 57 12.07 5.57 11.58
N ILE A 58 12.62 5.68 10.36
CA ILE A 58 11.86 6.05 9.16
C ILE A 58 10.95 4.88 8.77
N THR A 59 9.64 5.02 8.96
CA THR A 59 8.65 4.02 8.52
C THR A 59 8.39 4.20 7.03
N ARG A 60 9.08 3.41 6.20
CA ARG A 60 8.84 3.35 4.76
C ARG A 60 7.77 2.32 4.44
N VAL A 61 6.86 2.70 3.57
CA VAL A 61 5.82 1.83 3.04
C VAL A 61 5.87 1.79 1.52
N ALA A 62 5.39 0.69 0.97
CA ALA A 62 5.31 0.45 -0.46
C ALA A 62 3.84 0.22 -0.84
N GLN A 63 3.31 1.01 -1.77
CA GLN A 63 1.92 0.91 -2.22
C GLN A 63 1.73 -0.24 -3.21
N LEU A 64 1.09 -1.32 -2.77
CA LEU A 64 0.83 -2.50 -3.60
C LEU A 64 -0.44 -2.32 -4.43
N SER A 65 -1.50 -1.79 -3.81
CA SER A 65 -2.77 -1.53 -4.48
C SER A 65 -3.39 -0.23 -3.99
N THR A 66 -4.18 0.43 -4.83
CA THR A 66 -5.05 1.56 -4.47
C THR A 66 -6.36 1.09 -3.84
N ASN A 67 -6.62 -0.22 -3.87
CA ASN A 67 -7.76 -0.85 -3.20
C ASN A 67 -7.33 -1.33 -1.80
N ASP A 68 -8.02 -0.88 -0.76
CA ASP A 68 -7.78 -1.31 0.63
C ASP A 68 -8.33 -2.73 0.89
N GLY A 69 -9.33 -3.17 0.12
CA GLY A 69 -9.97 -4.48 0.21
C GLY A 69 -9.30 -5.58 -0.62
N GLU A 70 -8.12 -5.30 -1.19
CA GLU A 70 -7.42 -6.24 -2.07
C GLU A 70 -7.11 -7.57 -1.36
N LEU A 71 -7.25 -8.69 -2.08
CA LEU A 71 -6.98 -10.02 -1.54
C LEU A 71 -5.51 -10.17 -1.13
N ILE A 72 -5.26 -10.80 0.02
CA ILE A 72 -3.90 -11.04 0.54
C ILE A 72 -3.06 -11.80 -0.48
N THR A 73 -3.63 -12.77 -1.19
CA THR A 73 -2.95 -13.54 -2.23
C THR A 73 -2.47 -12.65 -3.37
N THR A 74 -3.29 -11.71 -3.85
CA THR A 74 -2.93 -10.72 -4.86
C THR A 74 -1.81 -9.81 -4.36
N LEU A 75 -1.94 -9.30 -3.13
CA LEU A 75 -0.93 -8.43 -2.53
C LEU A 75 0.43 -9.12 -2.37
N ARG A 76 0.44 -10.40 -1.95
CA ARG A 76 1.66 -11.21 -1.89
C ARG A 76 2.26 -11.43 -3.27
N HIS A 77 1.45 -11.63 -4.30
CA HIS A 77 1.93 -11.76 -5.69
C HIS A 77 2.63 -10.48 -6.14
N ILE A 78 1.97 -9.33 -5.97
CA ILE A 78 2.54 -8.00 -6.31
C ILE A 78 3.82 -7.73 -5.52
N ALA A 79 3.84 -8.06 -4.23
CA ALA A 79 5.03 -7.89 -3.41
C ALA A 79 6.18 -8.80 -3.87
N ALA A 80 5.89 -10.06 -4.21
CA ALA A 80 6.88 -11.00 -4.74
C ALA A 80 7.45 -10.55 -6.09
N ASP A 81 6.62 -10.03 -6.99
CA ASP A 81 7.06 -9.44 -8.27
C ASP A 81 8.03 -8.27 -8.09
N ASN A 82 7.95 -7.58 -6.95
CA ASN A 82 8.76 -6.40 -6.62
C ASN A 82 9.90 -6.71 -5.62
N ASP A 83 10.19 -7.98 -5.33
CA ASP A 83 11.18 -8.40 -4.32
C ASP A 83 10.93 -7.79 -2.93
N ILE A 84 9.66 -7.62 -2.57
CA ILE A 84 9.26 -7.06 -1.27
C ILE A 84 8.89 -8.19 -0.32
N ARG A 85 9.59 -8.25 0.82
CA ARG A 85 9.30 -9.20 1.89
C ARG A 85 7.95 -8.88 2.55
N THR A 86 7.09 -9.89 2.65
CA THR A 86 5.77 -9.82 3.30
C THR A 86 5.71 -10.71 4.53
N ASN A 87 4.94 -10.31 5.54
CA ASN A 87 4.79 -10.98 6.83
C ASN A 87 3.32 -11.23 7.23
N PHE A 88 2.37 -11.02 6.30
CA PHE A 88 0.92 -11.13 6.50
C PHE A 88 0.32 -12.19 5.58
#